data_AF-W9GZU8-F1
#
_entry.id   AF-W9GZU8-F1
#
_cell.length_a   1.000
_cell.length_b   1.000
_cell.length_c   1.000
_cell.angle_alpha   90.00
_cell.angle_beta   90.00
_cell.angle_gamma   90.00
#
_symmetry.space_group_name_H-M   'P 1'
#
loop_
_entity.id
_entity.type
_entity.pdbx_description
1 polymer ?
#
loop_
_entity_poly.entity_id
_entity_poly.type
_entity_poly.pdbx_seq_one_letter_code
_entity_poly.pdbx_strand_id
1 'polypeptide(L)'
;MSSPPPSLDDLRREIDEIDDKIHDLIMRRAQVVELIGIAKRPDNQIVRPGREATILRRLAARHTGTFPLPVVVRLWREMIATYSRIQGPMAVAVYAPEERRGFWDVSRDHYGGSIPMTAVNTPAAAIRAVADGTATVGVVPMPEEDDHDPWWRYLMNQDPKTPRVVASLPFCGRGNARGDDREALAIALIQHERTGDDRTLLGIELTEDKSRGRLKDALEAAGLTTVSFRSWTGRETGGGPLHLVEVADFVDAKDNRLAAFAANMGDILLRTIPIGGFAVPLSHAADARKI
;
A
#
# COMPACT_ATOMS: atom_id res chain seq x y z
N MET A 1 -52.09 20.56 -0.59
CA MET A 1 -52.05 19.62 0.55
C MET A 1 -50.81 18.78 0.37
N SER A 2 -49.90 18.77 1.35
CA SER A 2 -48.71 17.92 1.30
C SER A 2 -49.12 16.50 1.62
N SER A 3 -48.68 15.52 0.83
CA SER A 3 -48.91 14.10 1.13
C SER A 3 -48.39 13.78 2.54
N PRO A 4 -49.10 12.93 3.31
CA PRO A 4 -48.61 12.50 4.62
C PRO A 4 -47.23 11.83 4.45
N PRO A 5 -46.35 11.94 5.46
CA PRO A 5 -45.06 11.26 5.42
C PRO A 5 -45.26 9.74 5.24
N PRO A 6 -44.34 9.05 4.55
CA PRO A 6 -44.43 7.61 4.34
C PRO A 6 -44.54 6.87 5.68
N SER A 7 -45.28 5.76 5.71
CA SER A 7 -45.34 4.92 6.91
C SER A 7 -44.00 4.20 7.14
N LEU A 8 -43.79 3.72 8.37
CA LEU A 8 -42.60 2.91 8.70
C LEU A 8 -42.50 1.65 7.83
N ASP A 9 -43.64 1.02 7.53
CA ASP A 9 -43.67 -0.19 6.72
C ASP A 9 -43.38 0.08 5.25
N ASP A 10 -43.79 1.26 4.74
CA ASP A 10 -43.43 1.69 3.38
C ASP A 10 -41.92 1.95 3.27
N LEU A 11 -41.32 2.62 4.26
CA LEU A 11 -39.88 2.87 4.29
C LEU A 11 -39.07 1.57 4.40
N ARG A 12 -39.55 0.57 5.16
CA ARG A 12 -38.90 -0.74 5.25
C ARG A 12 -38.94 -1.48 3.92
N ARG A 13 -40.09 -1.46 3.24
CA ARG A 13 -40.21 -2.06 1.90
C ARG A 13 -39.27 -1.39 0.90
N GLU A 14 -39.12 -0.07 0.98
CA GLU A 14 -38.15 0.66 0.16
C GLU A 14 -36.71 0.22 0.44
N ILE A 15 -36.34 -0.02 1.71
CA ILE A 15 -35.03 -0.57 2.09
C ILE A 15 -34.83 -1.97 1.51
N ASP A 16 -35.81 -2.86 1.66
CA ASP A 16 -35.73 -4.23 1.13
C ASP A 16 -35.49 -4.21 -0.40
N GLU A 17 -36.23 -3.36 -1.13
CA GLU A 17 -36.05 -3.19 -2.58
C GLU A 17 -34.67 -2.62 -2.96
N ILE A 18 -34.09 -1.76 -2.11
CA ILE A 18 -32.74 -1.24 -2.31
C ILE A 18 -31.70 -2.32 -2.04
N ASP A 19 -31.86 -3.11 -0.98
CA ASP A 19 -30.95 -4.17 -0.58
C ASP A 19 -30.89 -5.28 -1.63
N ASP A 20 -32.05 -5.67 -2.19
CA ASP A 20 -32.11 -6.61 -3.32
C ASP A 20 -31.31 -6.10 -4.53
N LYS A 21 -31.47 -4.82 -4.88
CA LYS A 21 -30.71 -4.20 -5.99
C LYS A 21 -29.21 -4.13 -5.70
N ILE A 22 -28.82 -3.85 -4.45
CA ILE A 22 -27.41 -3.87 -4.05
C ILE A 22 -26.85 -5.28 -4.21
N HIS A 23 -27.55 -6.29 -3.73
CA HIS A 23 -27.15 -7.68 -3.85
C HIS A 23 -26.99 -8.10 -5.32
N ASP A 24 -27.97 -7.79 -6.17
CA ASP A 24 -27.91 -8.06 -7.61
C ASP A 24 -26.71 -7.39 -8.29
N LEU A 25 -26.39 -6.15 -7.92
CA LEU A 25 -25.21 -5.44 -8.43
C LEU A 25 -23.89 -6.08 -7.98
N ILE A 26 -23.81 -6.57 -6.74
CA ILE A 26 -22.64 -7.29 -6.22
C ILE A 26 -22.46 -8.61 -6.98
N MET A 27 -23.55 -9.37 -7.20
CA MET A 27 -23.51 -10.61 -7.99
C MET A 27 -23.13 -10.36 -9.44
N ARG A 28 -23.70 -9.34 -10.07
CA ARG A 28 -23.35 -8.94 -11.43
C ARG A 28 -21.88 -8.54 -11.55
N ARG A 29 -21.35 -7.82 -10.56
CA ARG A 29 -19.93 -7.47 -10.50
C ARG A 29 -19.05 -8.72 -10.38
N ALA A 30 -19.46 -9.73 -9.60
CA ALA A 30 -18.74 -10.99 -9.49
C ALA A 30 -18.61 -11.69 -10.85
N GLN A 31 -19.72 -11.81 -11.59
CA GLN A 31 -19.72 -12.40 -12.94
C GLN A 31 -18.76 -11.68 -13.90
N VAL A 32 -18.74 -10.33 -13.86
CA VAL A 32 -17.82 -9.54 -14.69
C VAL A 32 -16.36 -9.80 -14.29
N VAL A 33 -16.07 -9.94 -13.00
CA VAL A 33 -14.73 -10.26 -12.49
C VAL A 33 -14.27 -11.64 -12.95
N GLU A 34 -15.15 -12.64 -12.94
CA GLU A 34 -14.85 -13.99 -13.45
C GLU A 34 -14.48 -13.94 -14.95
N LEU A 35 -15.26 -13.21 -15.75
CA LEU A 35 -14.97 -13.01 -17.18
C LEU A 35 -13.64 -12.27 -17.39
N ILE A 36 -13.32 -11.30 -16.53
CA ILE A 36 -12.01 -10.65 -16.52
C ILE A 36 -10.93 -11.71 -16.24
N GLY A 37 -11.10 -12.55 -15.22
CA GLY A 37 -10.18 -13.65 -14.89
C GLY A 37 -9.89 -14.55 -16.09
N ILE A 38 -10.92 -14.97 -16.82
CA ILE A 38 -10.81 -15.80 -18.03
C ILE A 38 -10.06 -15.07 -19.16
N ALA A 39 -10.31 -13.77 -19.33
CA ALA A 39 -9.70 -12.97 -20.39
C ALA A 39 -8.22 -12.59 -20.12
N LYS A 40 -7.72 -12.78 -18.90
CA LYS A 40 -6.34 -12.43 -18.53
C LYS A 40 -5.33 -13.46 -19.06
N ARG A 41 -4.17 -12.95 -19.52
CA ARG A 41 -2.99 -13.77 -19.85
C ARG A 41 -2.34 -14.33 -18.58
N PRO A 42 -1.51 -15.39 -18.68
CA PRO A 42 -0.85 -16.05 -17.54
C PRO A 42 -0.03 -15.13 -16.64
N ASP A 43 0.51 -14.03 -17.18
CA ASP A 43 1.40 -13.12 -16.46
C ASP A 43 0.67 -12.05 -15.64
N ASN A 44 -0.65 -12.14 -15.49
CA ASN A 44 -1.41 -11.05 -14.88
C ASN A 44 -1.55 -11.19 -13.35
N GLN A 45 -1.21 -10.11 -12.66
CA GLN A 45 -1.15 -10.06 -11.20
C GLN A 45 -2.56 -10.12 -10.58
N ILE A 46 -2.68 -10.90 -9.50
CA ILE A 46 -3.93 -11.09 -8.74
C ILE A 46 -4.31 -9.82 -7.97
N VAL A 47 -3.30 -9.17 -7.37
CA VAL A 47 -3.42 -7.90 -6.66
C VAL A 47 -2.93 -6.76 -7.54
N ARG A 48 -3.68 -5.65 -7.60
CA ARG A 48 -3.30 -4.45 -8.37
C ARG A 48 -3.58 -3.19 -7.57
N PRO A 49 -2.76 -2.90 -6.53
CA PRO A 49 -3.02 -1.79 -5.60
C PRO A 49 -3.22 -0.44 -6.28
N GLY A 50 -2.52 -0.16 -7.40
CA GLY A 50 -2.69 1.08 -8.15
C GLY A 50 -4.10 1.23 -8.76
N ARG A 51 -4.63 0.15 -9.33
CA ARG A 51 -6.02 0.10 -9.82
C ARG A 51 -7.03 0.27 -8.69
N GLU A 52 -6.77 -0.35 -7.54
CA GLU A 52 -7.62 -0.24 -6.35
C GLU A 52 -7.68 1.20 -5.83
N ALA A 53 -6.51 1.85 -5.70
CA ALA A 53 -6.42 3.27 -5.32
C ALA A 53 -7.22 4.17 -6.26
N THR A 54 -7.13 3.93 -7.57
CA THR A 54 -7.91 4.66 -8.59
C THR A 54 -9.42 4.48 -8.39
N ILE A 55 -9.88 3.26 -8.09
CA ILE A 55 -11.30 2.99 -7.81
C ILE A 55 -11.75 3.74 -6.56
N LEU A 56 -10.97 3.67 -5.47
CA LEU A 56 -11.31 4.29 -4.19
C LEU A 56 -11.30 5.81 -4.27
N ARG A 57 -10.32 6.43 -4.96
CA ARG A 57 -10.31 7.88 -5.23
C ARG A 57 -11.51 8.33 -6.03
N ARG A 58 -11.89 7.59 -7.08
CA ARG A 58 -13.10 7.89 -7.87
C ARG A 58 -14.36 7.84 -7.01
N LEU A 59 -14.46 6.89 -6.08
CA LEU A 59 -15.60 6.77 -5.16
C LEU A 59 -15.63 7.90 -4.15
N ALA A 60 -14.48 8.26 -3.57
CA ALA A 60 -14.35 9.41 -2.68
C ALA A 60 -14.73 10.72 -3.38
N ALA A 61 -14.27 10.94 -4.61
CA ALA A 61 -14.56 12.15 -5.37
C ALA A 61 -16.06 12.34 -5.71
N ARG A 62 -16.82 11.25 -5.85
CA ARG A 62 -18.27 11.28 -6.09
C ARG A 62 -19.11 11.15 -4.82
N HIS A 63 -18.47 11.01 -3.67
CA HIS A 63 -19.16 10.72 -2.42
C HIS A 63 -19.94 11.95 -1.94
N THR A 64 -21.21 11.75 -1.62
CA THR A 64 -22.15 12.76 -1.10
C THR A 64 -23.14 12.08 -0.16
N GLY A 65 -23.81 12.85 0.69
CA GLY A 65 -24.79 12.33 1.65
C GLY A 65 -24.21 12.07 3.05
N THR A 66 -24.98 11.39 3.89
CA THR A 66 -24.70 11.22 5.33
C THR A 66 -23.95 9.93 5.68
N PHE A 67 -23.83 8.99 4.73
CA PHE A 67 -23.16 7.72 4.98
C PHE A 67 -21.64 7.93 5.06
N PRO A 68 -20.91 7.50 6.11
CA PRO A 68 -19.50 7.86 6.27
C PRO A 68 -18.57 7.30 5.18
N LEU A 69 -17.74 8.15 4.58
CA LEU A 69 -16.77 7.78 3.53
C LEU A 69 -15.82 6.62 3.95
N PRO A 70 -15.26 6.58 5.17
CA PRO A 70 -14.39 5.48 5.57
C PRO A 70 -15.10 4.12 5.52
N VAL A 71 -16.41 4.08 5.81
CA VAL A 71 -17.22 2.86 5.72
C VAL A 71 -17.43 2.45 4.27
N VAL A 72 -17.70 3.41 3.36
CA VAL A 72 -17.73 3.14 1.91
C VAL A 72 -16.43 2.51 1.45
N VAL A 73 -15.29 3.08 1.82
CA VAL A 73 -13.98 2.53 1.44
C VAL A 73 -13.79 1.11 1.95
N ARG A 74 -14.20 0.83 3.20
CA ARG A 74 -14.12 -0.52 3.79
C ARG A 74 -14.99 -1.54 3.05
N LEU A 75 -16.23 -1.19 2.69
CA LEU A 75 -17.09 -2.05 1.87
C LEU A 75 -16.45 -2.37 0.52
N TRP A 76 -15.83 -1.37 -0.13
CA TRP A 76 -15.14 -1.60 -1.39
C TRP A 76 -13.86 -2.42 -1.24
N ARG A 77 -13.10 -2.26 -0.16
CA ARG A 77 -11.93 -3.08 0.17
C ARG A 77 -12.32 -4.55 0.33
N GLU A 78 -13.37 -4.86 1.08
CA GLU A 78 -13.89 -6.22 1.26
C GLU A 78 -14.25 -6.86 -0.09
N MET A 79 -15.00 -6.13 -0.92
CA MET A 79 -15.35 -6.59 -2.26
C MET A 79 -14.10 -6.79 -3.14
N ILE A 80 -13.19 -5.83 -3.18
CA ILE A 80 -11.95 -5.91 -3.98
C ILE A 80 -11.14 -7.14 -3.60
N ALA A 81 -10.88 -7.35 -2.32
CA ALA A 81 -10.10 -8.49 -1.85
C ALA A 81 -10.78 -9.82 -2.21
N THR A 82 -12.08 -9.93 -1.97
CA THR A 82 -12.87 -11.12 -2.32
C THR A 82 -12.83 -11.41 -3.81
N TYR A 83 -12.98 -10.39 -4.67
CA TYR A 83 -12.91 -10.53 -6.12
C TYR A 83 -11.51 -10.85 -6.64
N SER A 84 -10.45 -10.38 -5.99
CA SER A 84 -9.08 -10.83 -6.29
C SER A 84 -8.92 -12.31 -5.98
N ARG A 85 -9.46 -12.80 -4.87
CA ARG A 85 -9.42 -14.22 -4.51
C ARG A 85 -10.20 -15.14 -5.47
N ILE A 86 -11.31 -14.66 -6.03
CA ILE A 86 -12.03 -15.40 -7.08
C ILE A 86 -11.15 -15.64 -8.32
N GLN A 87 -10.28 -14.68 -8.65
CA GLN A 87 -9.38 -14.77 -9.80
C GLN A 87 -8.16 -15.66 -9.55
N GLY A 88 -7.81 -15.96 -8.30
CA GLY A 88 -6.67 -16.82 -7.96
C GLY A 88 -6.36 -16.88 -6.47
N PRO A 89 -5.54 -17.84 -6.03
CA PRO A 89 -5.16 -17.98 -4.62
C PRO A 89 -4.46 -16.73 -4.11
N MET A 90 -4.92 -16.20 -2.98
CA MET A 90 -4.35 -15.05 -2.30
C MET A 90 -4.18 -15.37 -0.82
N ALA A 91 -3.01 -15.09 -0.27
CA ALA A 91 -2.70 -15.20 1.15
C ALA A 91 -1.82 -14.05 1.62
N VAL A 92 -1.94 -13.67 2.89
CA VAL A 92 -1.21 -12.54 3.48
C VAL A 92 -0.36 -13.01 4.66
N ALA A 93 0.94 -12.73 4.64
CA ALA A 93 1.82 -12.89 5.80
C ALA A 93 1.92 -11.55 6.54
N VAL A 94 1.53 -11.50 7.81
CA VAL A 94 1.44 -10.25 8.58
C VAL A 94 2.47 -10.24 9.69
N TYR A 95 3.36 -9.25 9.69
CA TYR A 95 4.16 -8.94 10.88
C TYR A 95 3.21 -8.54 12.02
N ALA A 96 2.98 -9.44 12.96
CA ALA A 96 2.08 -9.25 14.09
C ALA A 96 2.55 -10.08 15.30
N PRO A 97 3.75 -9.78 15.83
CA PRO A 97 4.16 -10.36 17.11
C PRO A 97 3.18 -9.95 18.21
N GLU A 98 3.22 -10.65 19.34
CA GLU A 98 2.23 -10.54 20.42
C GLU A 98 2.00 -9.10 20.91
N GLU A 99 3.05 -8.28 20.94
CA GLU A 99 3.03 -6.89 21.39
C GLU A 99 2.58 -5.90 20.29
N ARG A 100 2.61 -6.30 19.02
CA ARG A 100 2.30 -5.45 17.84
C ARG A 100 1.09 -5.98 17.07
N ARG A 101 0.05 -6.43 17.79
CA ARG A 101 -1.18 -7.01 17.19
C ARG A 101 -1.98 -6.01 16.33
N GLY A 102 -1.72 -4.70 16.43
CA GLY A 102 -2.39 -3.68 15.62
C GLY A 102 -2.24 -3.89 14.11
N PHE A 103 -1.10 -4.42 13.66
CA PHE A 103 -0.87 -4.78 12.26
C PHE A 103 -1.84 -5.83 11.73
N TRP A 104 -2.28 -6.76 12.58
CA TRP A 104 -3.31 -7.73 12.21
C TRP A 104 -4.64 -7.06 11.91
N ASP A 105 -5.05 -6.12 12.77
CA ASP A 105 -6.31 -5.39 12.62
C ASP A 105 -6.27 -4.49 11.37
N VAL A 106 -5.17 -3.76 11.13
CA VAL A 106 -4.98 -2.95 9.91
C VAL A 106 -4.97 -3.80 8.64
N SER A 107 -4.34 -4.98 8.70
CA SER A 107 -4.32 -5.92 7.57
C SER A 107 -5.71 -6.47 7.27
N ARG A 108 -6.48 -6.83 8.31
CA ARG A 108 -7.87 -7.30 8.17
C ARG A 108 -8.77 -6.21 7.58
N ASP A 109 -8.60 -4.96 8.01
CA ASP A 109 -9.39 -3.86 7.44
C ASP A 109 -9.08 -3.58 5.96
N HIS A 110 -7.88 -3.94 5.49
CA HIS A 110 -7.48 -3.75 4.11
C HIS A 110 -7.81 -4.95 3.20
N TYR A 111 -7.52 -6.17 3.66
CA TYR A 111 -7.67 -7.40 2.89
C TYR A 111 -8.98 -8.13 3.16
N GLY A 112 -9.81 -7.60 4.07
CA GLY A 112 -11.11 -8.14 4.40
C GLY A 112 -11.06 -9.39 5.29
N GLY A 113 -12.23 -9.95 5.55
CA GLY A 113 -12.40 -11.07 6.47
C GLY A 113 -12.17 -12.45 5.86
N SER A 114 -12.16 -12.56 4.53
CA SER A 114 -12.15 -13.84 3.84
C SER A 114 -10.75 -14.32 3.42
N ILE A 115 -9.76 -13.43 3.32
CA ILE A 115 -8.41 -13.79 2.84
C ILE A 115 -7.62 -14.49 3.95
N PRO A 116 -7.02 -15.66 3.70
CA PRO A 116 -6.12 -16.31 4.66
C PRO A 116 -4.98 -15.39 5.08
N MET A 117 -4.80 -15.22 6.40
CA MET A 117 -3.75 -14.43 7.01
C MET A 117 -2.93 -15.30 7.96
N THR A 118 -1.61 -15.18 7.89
CA THR A 118 -0.66 -15.87 8.77
C THR A 118 0.17 -14.84 9.52
N ALA A 119 0.15 -14.89 10.85
CA ALA A 119 0.98 -14.03 11.68
C ALA A 119 2.43 -14.52 11.66
N VAL A 120 3.38 -13.58 11.52
CA VAL A 120 4.82 -13.83 11.63
C VAL A 120 5.45 -12.87 12.61
N ASN A 121 6.55 -13.30 13.24
CA ASN A 121 7.17 -12.57 14.36
C ASN A 121 8.21 -11.54 13.92
N THR A 122 8.65 -11.53 12.65
CA THR A 122 9.62 -10.56 12.13
C THR A 122 9.21 -10.06 10.75
N PRO A 123 9.53 -8.81 10.37
CA PRO A 123 9.29 -8.32 9.01
C PRO A 123 10.05 -9.14 7.96
N ALA A 124 11.26 -9.62 8.28
CA ALA A 124 12.04 -10.51 7.43
C ALA A 124 11.31 -11.83 7.11
N ALA A 125 10.55 -12.38 8.07
CA ALA A 125 9.72 -13.56 7.82
C ALA A 125 8.56 -13.26 6.85
N ALA A 126 7.97 -12.06 6.91
CA ALA A 126 6.94 -11.65 5.94
C ALA A 126 7.54 -11.50 4.54
N ILE A 127 8.73 -10.90 4.42
CA ILE A 127 9.47 -10.80 3.15
C ILE A 127 9.76 -12.18 2.57
N ARG A 128 10.26 -13.10 3.39
CA ARG A 128 10.56 -14.48 2.98
C ARG A 128 9.30 -15.22 2.52
N ALA A 129 8.20 -15.09 3.26
CA ALA A 129 6.94 -15.73 2.89
C ALA A 129 6.47 -15.33 1.48
N VAL A 130 6.66 -14.06 1.12
CA VAL A 130 6.36 -13.54 -0.23
C VAL A 130 7.38 -14.02 -1.26
N ALA A 131 8.68 -13.96 -0.96
CA ALA A 131 9.74 -14.40 -1.86
C ALA A 131 9.65 -15.90 -2.22
N ASP A 132 9.23 -16.72 -1.24
CA ASP A 132 9.03 -18.17 -1.41
C ASP A 132 7.67 -18.52 -2.03
N GLY A 133 6.77 -17.53 -2.21
CA GLY A 133 5.43 -17.73 -2.77
C GLY A 133 4.44 -18.39 -1.82
N THR A 134 4.77 -18.55 -0.53
CA THR A 134 3.85 -19.05 0.50
C THR A 134 2.80 -18.01 0.92
N ALA A 135 3.09 -16.73 0.67
CA ALA A 135 2.13 -15.64 0.74
C ALA A 135 2.19 -14.80 -0.56
N THR A 136 1.03 -14.27 -0.98
CA THR A 136 0.95 -13.35 -2.12
C THR A 136 1.37 -11.94 -1.73
N VAL A 137 1.07 -11.57 -0.48
CA VAL A 137 1.35 -10.25 0.09
C VAL A 137 1.96 -10.41 1.47
N GLY A 138 2.92 -9.56 1.80
CA GLY A 138 3.47 -9.40 3.14
C GLY A 138 3.05 -8.04 3.70
N VAL A 139 2.77 -7.97 4.99
CA VAL A 139 2.54 -6.70 5.70
C VAL A 139 3.69 -6.49 6.68
N VAL A 140 4.35 -5.35 6.55
CA VAL A 140 5.54 -4.96 7.32
C VAL A 140 5.30 -3.59 7.97
N PRO A 141 5.97 -3.28 9.10
CA PRO A 141 5.78 -2.00 9.79
C PRO A 141 6.34 -0.85 8.94
N MET A 142 5.90 0.37 9.24
CA MET A 142 6.54 1.57 8.69
C MET A 142 8.02 1.61 9.08
N PRO A 143 8.93 2.05 8.20
CA PRO A 143 10.34 2.19 8.53
C PRO A 143 10.58 3.18 9.69
N GLU A 144 11.24 2.70 10.74
CA GLU A 144 11.62 3.48 11.92
C GLU A 144 13.09 3.95 11.81
N GLU A 145 13.44 5.03 12.52
CA GLU A 145 14.75 5.69 12.46
C GLU A 145 15.84 4.86 13.17
N ASP A 146 15.50 4.30 14.33
CA ASP A 146 16.43 3.63 15.24
C ASP A 146 16.27 2.11 15.23
N ASP A 147 15.80 1.55 14.10
CA ASP A 147 15.74 0.11 13.92
C ASP A 147 17.18 -0.45 13.78
N HIS A 148 17.52 -1.42 14.63
CA HIS A 148 18.80 -2.12 14.55
C HIS A 148 18.86 -3.04 13.33
N ASP A 149 17.73 -3.62 12.94
CA ASP A 149 17.62 -4.47 11.76
C ASP A 149 16.57 -4.04 10.72
N PRO A 150 16.74 -2.87 10.04
CA PRO A 150 15.74 -2.37 9.13
C PRO A 150 15.47 -3.32 7.97
N TRP A 151 14.21 -3.76 7.91
CA TRP A 151 13.75 -4.74 6.94
C TRP A 151 13.88 -4.27 5.48
N TRP A 152 13.81 -2.96 5.25
CA TRP A 152 13.87 -2.38 3.91
C TRP A 152 15.21 -2.64 3.21
N ARG A 153 16.28 -2.91 4.00
CA ARG A 153 17.59 -3.31 3.46
C ARG A 153 17.52 -4.62 2.68
N TYR A 154 16.67 -5.55 3.10
CA TYR A 154 16.47 -6.82 2.40
C TYR A 154 15.82 -6.62 1.01
N LEU A 155 15.21 -5.46 0.75
CA LEU A 155 14.64 -5.13 -0.55
C LEU A 155 15.62 -4.40 -1.48
N MET A 156 16.80 -4.01 -1.00
CA MET A 156 17.81 -3.27 -1.77
C MET A 156 18.61 -4.18 -2.71
N ASN A 157 17.93 -4.88 -3.59
CA ASN A 157 18.51 -5.67 -4.66
C ASN A 157 17.51 -5.77 -5.83
N GLN A 158 17.96 -6.30 -6.97
CA GLN A 158 17.14 -6.41 -8.19
C GLN A 158 16.69 -7.86 -8.50
N ASP A 159 16.80 -8.78 -7.55
CA ASP A 159 16.32 -10.15 -7.73
C ASP A 159 14.81 -10.14 -8.03
N PRO A 160 14.34 -10.84 -9.09
CA PRO A 160 12.91 -10.96 -9.38
C PRO A 160 12.06 -11.54 -8.23
N LYS A 161 12.68 -12.29 -7.32
CA LYS A 161 12.04 -12.83 -6.09
C LYS A 161 12.06 -11.86 -4.92
N THR A 162 12.65 -10.67 -5.07
CA THR A 162 12.62 -9.65 -4.03
C THR A 162 11.30 -8.87 -4.11
N PRO A 163 10.48 -8.89 -3.05
CA PRO A 163 9.25 -8.11 -3.00
C PRO A 163 9.49 -6.61 -3.13
N ARG A 164 8.49 -5.89 -3.62
CA ARG A 164 8.46 -4.42 -3.62
C ARG A 164 7.34 -3.93 -2.73
N VAL A 165 7.52 -2.75 -2.15
CA VAL A 165 6.41 -2.03 -1.51
C VAL A 165 5.39 -1.64 -2.58
N VAL A 166 4.12 -1.91 -2.31
CA VAL A 166 3.04 -1.76 -3.31
C VAL A 166 1.82 -1.00 -2.78
N ALA A 167 1.66 -0.92 -1.46
CA ALA A 167 0.57 -0.16 -0.84
C ALA A 167 0.95 0.32 0.57
N SER A 168 0.29 1.38 1.01
CA SER A 168 0.24 1.82 2.40
C SER A 168 -1.14 1.51 2.98
N LEU A 169 -1.17 1.08 4.23
CA LEU A 169 -2.36 0.69 4.97
C LEU A 169 -2.47 1.53 6.25
N PRO A 170 -3.68 1.98 6.62
CA PRO A 170 -4.93 1.93 5.87
C PRO A 170 -4.96 2.96 4.73
N PHE A 171 -5.74 2.67 3.67
CA PHE A 171 -5.89 3.61 2.55
C PHE A 171 -6.84 4.77 2.86
N CYS A 172 -7.73 4.66 3.85
CA CYS A 172 -8.65 5.71 4.25
C CYS A 172 -9.05 5.56 5.72
N GLY A 173 -8.96 6.66 6.48
CA GLY A 173 -9.30 6.70 7.90
C GLY A 173 -8.38 5.83 8.76
N ARG A 174 -8.44 6.02 10.08
CA ARG A 174 -7.66 5.23 11.05
C ARG A 174 -8.41 3.98 11.55
N GLY A 175 -9.63 3.75 11.04
CA GLY A 175 -10.50 2.67 11.51
C GLY A 175 -10.69 2.69 13.04
N ASN A 176 -10.98 1.53 13.60
CA ASN A 176 -10.99 1.28 15.04
C ASN A 176 -9.89 0.27 15.45
N ALA A 177 -8.81 0.18 14.66
CA ALA A 177 -7.68 -0.71 14.92
C ALA A 177 -7.09 -0.45 16.31
N ARG A 178 -6.75 -1.53 17.02
CA ARG A 178 -6.21 -1.45 18.39
C ARG A 178 -4.72 -1.16 18.37
N GLY A 179 -4.24 -0.47 19.41
CA GLY A 179 -2.83 -0.15 19.61
C GLY A 179 -2.35 1.09 18.83
N ASP A 180 -1.05 1.34 18.92
CA ASP A 180 -0.37 2.47 18.28
C ASP A 180 0.12 2.14 16.86
N ASP A 181 0.22 0.84 16.53
CA ASP A 181 0.57 0.32 15.21
C ASP A 181 -0.59 0.46 14.22
N ARG A 182 -0.78 1.67 13.71
CA ARG A 182 -1.92 2.03 12.87
C ARG A 182 -1.58 2.17 11.39
N GLU A 183 -0.29 2.12 11.04
CA GLU A 183 0.17 2.29 9.67
C GLU A 183 1.18 1.20 9.31
N ALA A 184 1.03 0.64 8.11
CA ALA A 184 1.86 -0.44 7.62
C ALA A 184 2.08 -0.31 6.12
N LEU A 185 3.06 -1.07 5.61
CA LEU A 185 3.30 -1.22 4.19
C LEU A 185 3.00 -2.64 3.75
N ALA A 186 2.41 -2.78 2.57
CA ALA A 186 2.28 -4.06 1.88
C ALA A 186 3.44 -4.24 0.91
N ILE A 187 3.97 -5.45 0.89
CA ILE A 187 4.98 -5.92 -0.06
C ILE A 187 4.45 -7.08 -0.90
N ALA A 188 4.80 -7.14 -2.17
CA ALA A 188 4.43 -8.23 -3.07
C ALA A 188 5.44 -8.37 -4.23
N LEU A 189 5.42 -9.51 -4.94
CA LEU A 189 6.21 -9.74 -6.16
C LEU A 189 5.58 -9.07 -7.39
N ILE A 190 5.28 -7.77 -7.26
CA ILE A 190 4.72 -6.95 -8.33
C ILE A 190 5.44 -5.61 -8.38
N GLN A 191 5.40 -4.96 -9.54
CA GLN A 191 5.89 -3.59 -9.67
C GLN A 191 4.83 -2.60 -9.21
N HIS A 192 5.27 -1.53 -8.55
CA HIS A 192 4.41 -0.39 -8.26
C HIS A 192 3.95 0.26 -9.57
N GLU A 193 2.67 0.65 -9.64
CA GLU A 193 2.05 1.28 -10.81
C GLU A 193 1.78 2.76 -10.51
N ARG A 194 2.00 3.65 -11.48
CA ARG A 194 1.66 5.08 -11.36
C ARG A 194 0.16 5.26 -11.19
N THR A 195 -0.24 6.04 -10.17
CA THR A 195 -1.65 6.37 -9.88
C THR A 195 -1.96 7.87 -9.96
N GLY A 196 -0.93 8.70 -10.12
CA GLY A 196 -1.04 10.15 -10.29
C GLY A 196 -0.86 10.94 -8.99
N ASP A 197 -0.87 10.26 -7.84
CA ASP A 197 -0.55 10.81 -6.53
C ASP A 197 0.09 9.68 -5.70
N ASP A 198 1.41 9.61 -5.78
CA ASP A 198 2.21 8.45 -5.40
C ASP A 198 3.36 8.85 -4.47
N ARG A 199 3.76 7.92 -3.60
CA ARG A 199 5.01 7.95 -2.86
C ARG A 199 5.91 6.83 -3.38
N THR A 200 7.16 7.15 -3.68
CA THR A 200 8.17 6.12 -3.98
C THR A 200 9.18 6.04 -2.85
N LEU A 201 9.58 4.83 -2.49
CA LEU A 201 10.64 4.55 -1.53
C LEU A 201 11.93 4.22 -2.28
N LEU A 202 12.95 5.06 -2.11
CA LEU A 202 14.28 4.93 -2.72
C LEU A 202 15.27 4.42 -1.67
N GLY A 203 15.86 3.25 -1.91
CA GLY A 203 17.05 2.80 -1.21
C GLY A 203 18.30 3.38 -1.86
N ILE A 204 19.14 4.05 -1.08
CA ILE A 204 20.37 4.71 -1.53
C ILE A 204 21.53 4.13 -0.71
N GLU A 205 22.58 3.70 -1.39
CA GLU A 205 23.81 3.23 -0.78
C GLU A 205 24.98 4.13 -1.21
N LEU A 206 25.75 4.61 -0.24
CA LEU A 206 26.90 5.48 -0.48
C LEU A 206 28.21 4.79 -0.05
N THR A 207 29.33 5.23 -0.62
CA THR A 207 30.67 4.78 -0.22
C THR A 207 31.13 5.39 1.11
N GLU A 208 30.64 6.58 1.44
CA GLU A 208 31.01 7.35 2.63
C GLU A 208 29.81 8.06 3.26
N ASP A 209 29.92 8.41 4.55
CA ASP A 209 28.88 9.11 5.30
C ASP A 209 28.66 10.53 4.74
N LYS A 210 27.45 10.80 4.24
CA LYS A 210 27.00 12.13 3.82
C LYS A 210 25.88 12.61 4.73
N SER A 211 25.91 13.89 5.11
CA SER A 211 24.85 14.48 5.92
C SER A 211 23.50 14.38 5.20
N ARG A 212 22.42 14.11 5.95
CA ARG A 212 21.04 14.04 5.42
C ARG A 212 20.64 15.30 4.63
N GLY A 213 21.03 16.48 5.09
CA GLY A 213 20.76 17.76 4.40
C GLY A 213 21.33 17.77 2.98
N ARG A 214 22.62 17.47 2.82
CA ARG A 214 23.24 17.41 1.48
C ARG A 214 22.63 16.34 0.57
N LEU A 215 22.20 15.21 1.12
CA LEU A 215 21.55 14.16 0.33
C LEU A 215 20.14 14.60 -0.11
N LYS A 216 19.40 15.27 0.78
CA LYS A 216 18.14 15.93 0.45
C LYS A 216 18.32 16.98 -0.65
N ASP A 217 19.28 17.89 -0.51
CA ASP A 217 19.54 18.95 -1.50
C ASP A 217 19.87 18.35 -2.88
N ALA A 218 20.65 17.26 -2.91
CA ALA A 218 21.00 16.56 -4.15
C ALA A 218 19.79 15.90 -4.83
N LEU A 219 18.88 15.32 -4.05
CA LEU A 219 17.63 14.75 -4.55
C LEU A 219 16.70 15.85 -5.08
N GLU A 220 16.53 16.94 -4.33
CA GLU A 220 15.67 18.06 -4.72
C GLU A 220 16.21 18.77 -5.98
N ALA A 221 17.53 18.92 -6.11
CA ALA A 221 18.16 19.42 -7.32
C ALA A 221 17.90 18.53 -8.55
N ALA A 222 17.68 17.23 -8.35
CA ALA A 222 17.29 16.30 -9.40
C ALA A 222 15.76 16.26 -9.65
N GLY A 223 14.97 17.09 -8.97
CA GLY A 223 13.51 17.11 -9.07
C GLY A 223 12.81 15.99 -8.29
N LEU A 224 13.49 15.40 -7.32
CA LEU A 224 12.94 14.37 -6.42
C LEU A 224 12.59 15.02 -5.08
N THR A 225 11.33 15.42 -4.93
CA THR A 225 10.85 16.07 -3.70
C THR A 225 10.83 15.07 -2.56
N THR A 226 11.62 15.31 -1.52
CA THR A 226 11.76 14.42 -0.37
C THR A 226 10.63 14.60 0.66
N VAL A 227 10.13 13.50 1.22
CA VAL A 227 9.03 13.48 2.20
C VAL A 227 9.55 13.03 3.57
N SER A 228 10.25 11.90 3.58
CA SER A 228 10.78 11.31 4.80
C SER A 228 12.12 10.64 4.51
N PHE A 229 12.90 10.45 5.57
CA PHE A 229 14.28 10.01 5.47
C PHE A 229 14.62 9.09 6.63
N ARG A 230 15.27 7.96 6.37
CA ARG A 230 15.84 7.04 7.37
C ARG A 230 17.27 6.71 6.98
N SER A 231 18.15 6.59 7.96
CA SER A 231 19.55 6.21 7.73
C SER A 231 19.90 5.01 8.56
N TRP A 232 20.67 4.10 7.99
CA TRP A 232 21.26 2.99 8.70
C TRP A 232 22.73 2.90 8.33
N THR A 233 23.59 2.98 9.33
CA THR A 233 25.05 2.80 9.16
C THR A 233 25.41 1.45 9.74
N GLY A 234 25.66 0.46 8.88
CA GLY A 234 26.02 -0.91 9.26
C GLY A 234 27.45 -1.02 9.80
N ARG A 235 27.80 -0.20 10.80
CA ARG A 235 29.15 -0.12 11.37
C ARG A 235 29.66 -1.47 11.88
N GLU A 236 28.76 -2.39 12.22
CA GLU A 236 29.08 -3.75 12.70
C GLU A 236 29.24 -4.79 11.57
N THR A 237 28.66 -4.55 10.38
CA THR A 237 28.68 -5.49 9.24
C THR A 237 29.64 -5.08 8.11
N GLY A 238 30.37 -3.97 8.28
CA GLY A 238 31.33 -3.46 7.29
C GLY A 238 30.71 -2.91 5.99
N GLY A 239 29.39 -2.69 5.97
CA GLY A 239 28.68 -2.11 4.83
C GLY A 239 28.70 -0.59 4.84
N GLY A 240 28.61 0.03 3.65
CA GLY A 240 28.47 1.47 3.51
C GLY A 240 27.15 2.01 4.10
N PRO A 241 27.02 3.31 4.32
CA PRO A 241 25.77 3.91 4.80
C PRO A 241 24.63 3.69 3.80
N LEU A 242 23.51 3.23 4.35
CA LEU A 242 22.26 3.01 3.63
C LEU A 242 21.24 4.06 4.05
N HIS A 243 20.51 4.60 3.09
CA HIS A 243 19.43 5.52 3.32
C HIS A 243 18.15 5.03 2.65
N LEU A 244 17.05 5.17 3.35
CA LEU A 244 15.71 5.03 2.77
C LEU A 244 15.09 6.41 2.67
N VAL A 245 14.71 6.80 1.46
CA VAL A 245 14.12 8.10 1.20
C VAL A 245 12.76 7.94 0.54
N GLU A 246 11.74 8.53 1.14
CA GLU A 246 10.42 8.66 0.53
C GLU A 246 10.38 9.91 -0.34
N VAL A 247 9.93 9.78 -1.58
CA VAL A 247 9.78 10.88 -2.53
C VAL A 247 8.32 11.05 -2.96
N ALA A 248 7.91 12.30 -3.17
CA ALA A 248 6.54 12.72 -3.48
C ALA A 248 6.17 12.59 -4.96
N ASP A 249 6.51 11.47 -5.59
CA ASP A 249 6.10 11.14 -6.97
C ASP A 249 6.29 9.64 -7.22
N PHE A 250 5.76 9.17 -8.34
CA PHE A 250 6.12 7.89 -8.93
C PHE A 250 7.51 7.97 -9.57
N VAL A 251 8.41 7.09 -9.15
CA VAL A 251 9.77 6.94 -9.70
C VAL A 251 10.01 5.46 -9.97
N ASP A 252 10.29 5.12 -11.23
CA ASP A 252 10.70 3.76 -11.61
C ASP A 252 12.21 3.67 -11.81
N ALA A 253 12.71 2.45 -12.06
CA ALA A 253 14.15 2.20 -12.22
C ALA A 253 14.76 2.88 -13.47
N LYS A 254 13.95 3.40 -14.39
CA LYS A 254 14.37 4.06 -15.64
C LYS A 254 14.13 5.57 -15.60
N ASP A 255 13.72 6.12 -14.47
CA ASP A 255 13.41 7.54 -14.33
C ASP A 255 14.67 8.41 -14.51
N ASN A 256 14.62 9.36 -15.43
CA ASN A 256 15.75 10.25 -15.75
C ASN A 256 16.23 11.06 -14.54
N ARG A 257 15.37 11.32 -13.56
CA ARG A 257 15.75 12.02 -12.32
C ARG A 257 16.71 11.20 -11.46
N LEU A 258 16.62 9.87 -11.50
CA LEU A 258 17.60 9.00 -10.83
C LEU A 258 18.97 9.12 -11.49
N ALA A 259 19.02 9.21 -12.82
CA ALA A 259 20.27 9.42 -13.54
C ALA A 259 20.88 10.81 -13.24
N ALA A 260 20.06 11.85 -13.18
CA ALA A 260 20.50 13.19 -12.78
C ALA A 260 21.02 13.23 -11.34
N PHE A 261 20.34 12.55 -10.42
CA PHE A 261 20.78 12.38 -9.04
C PHE A 261 22.12 11.65 -8.96
N ALA A 262 22.28 10.55 -9.70
CA ALA A 262 23.52 9.79 -9.75
C ALA A 262 24.69 10.62 -10.30
N ALA A 263 24.46 11.40 -11.37
CA ALA A 263 25.48 12.28 -11.93
C ALA A 263 25.92 13.39 -10.94
N ASN A 264 24.98 13.93 -10.15
CA ASN A 264 25.29 14.92 -9.11
C ASN A 264 26.11 14.30 -7.95
N MET A 265 25.80 13.06 -7.58
CA MET A 265 26.49 12.38 -6.49
C MET A 265 27.88 11.86 -6.86
N GLY A 266 28.13 11.58 -8.14
CA GLY A 266 29.40 11.05 -8.63
C GLY A 266 29.77 9.72 -7.97
N ASP A 267 31.06 9.51 -7.73
CA ASP A 267 31.63 8.26 -7.19
C ASP A 267 31.20 7.95 -5.75
N ILE A 268 30.54 8.90 -5.07
CA ILE A 268 30.01 8.69 -3.71
C ILE A 268 28.79 7.75 -3.74
N LEU A 269 28.01 7.78 -4.82
CA LEU A 269 26.82 6.94 -4.93
C LEU A 269 27.20 5.54 -5.44
N LEU A 270 27.05 4.52 -4.60
CA LEU A 270 27.19 3.13 -5.03
C LEU A 270 25.99 2.66 -5.84
N ARG A 271 24.78 2.94 -5.34
CA ARG A 271 23.53 2.64 -6.06
C ARG A 271 22.33 3.35 -5.48
N THR A 272 21.35 3.60 -6.33
CA THR A 272 19.99 4.01 -5.96
C THR A 272 19.00 3.02 -6.57
N ILE A 273 18.10 2.48 -5.75
CA ILE A 273 17.11 1.48 -6.17
C ILE A 273 15.73 1.90 -5.65
N PRO A 274 14.72 2.06 -6.51
CA PRO A 274 13.33 2.10 -6.07
C PRO A 274 12.95 0.74 -5.47
N ILE A 275 12.67 0.69 -4.17
CA ILE A 275 12.27 -0.55 -3.48
C ILE A 275 10.74 -0.73 -3.46
N GLY A 276 10.03 0.13 -4.18
CA GLY A 276 8.58 0.13 -4.31
C GLY A 276 7.98 1.49 -4.02
N GLY A 277 6.66 1.53 -3.99
CA GLY A 277 5.90 2.75 -3.75
C GLY A 277 4.43 2.44 -3.49
N PHE A 278 3.68 3.47 -3.16
CA PHE A 278 2.26 3.36 -2.88
C PHE A 278 1.52 4.61 -3.30
N ALA A 279 0.26 4.41 -3.71
CA ALA A 279 -0.65 5.52 -3.89
C ALA A 279 -0.91 6.20 -2.53
N VAL A 280 -0.82 7.52 -2.48
CA VAL A 280 -1.10 8.31 -1.27
C VAL A 280 -2.51 7.98 -0.74
N PRO A 281 -2.65 7.53 0.52
CA PRO A 281 -3.94 7.27 1.16
C PRO A 281 -4.87 8.49 1.17
N LEU A 282 -6.19 8.28 1.12
CA LEU A 282 -7.21 9.33 1.17
C LEU A 282 -7.15 10.19 2.45
N SER A 283 -6.56 9.68 3.53
CA SER A 283 -6.34 10.43 4.78
C SER A 283 -5.26 11.51 4.67
N HIS A 284 -4.35 11.39 3.70
CA HIS A 284 -3.24 12.33 3.47
C HIS A 284 -3.59 13.46 2.50
N ALA A 285 -4.71 13.35 1.78
CA ALA A 285 -5.24 14.43 0.97
C ALA A 285 -5.78 15.51 1.94
N ALA A 286 -5.22 16.71 1.85
CA ALA A 286 -5.55 17.85 2.70
C ALA A 286 -6.99 18.35 2.47
N ASP A 287 -7.98 17.62 2.99
CA ASP A 287 -9.31 18.16 3.25
C ASP A 287 -10.05 17.29 4.31
N ALA A 288 -9.49 17.29 5.52
CA ALA A 288 -10.07 16.67 6.71
C ALA A 288 -11.41 17.31 7.17
N ARG A 289 -12.02 18.19 6.37
CA ARG A 289 -13.34 18.80 6.67
C ARG A 289 -14.51 18.09 5.98
N LYS A 290 -14.26 16.98 5.27
CA LYS A 290 -15.29 16.17 4.60
C LYS A 290 -15.24 14.67 4.94
N ILE A 291 -14.50 14.28 5.98
CA ILE A 291 -14.49 12.90 6.51
C ILE A 291 -15.25 12.86 7.82
#